data_AF-A0AB38F371-F1
#
_entry.id   AF-A0AB38F371-F1
#
_cell.length_a   1.000
_cell.length_b   1.000
_cell.length_c   1.000
_cell.angle_alpha   90.00
_cell.angle_beta   90.00
_cell.angle_gamma   90.00
#
_symmetry.space_group_name_H-M   'P 1'
#
loop_
_entity.id
_entity.type
_entity.pdbx_description
1 polymer ?
#
loop_
_entity_poly.entity_id
_entity_poly.type
_entity_poly.pdbx_seq_one_letter_code
_entity_poly.pdbx_strand_id
1 'polypeptide(L)'
;MQKNGDTLSGGLTFENDSILAWIRNTDWAKIGFKNDADGDTDSYMWFETGDNGNEYFKWRSRQSTTTKDLMTLKWDALNILVNAVINGSLGVGYDECVRW
;
A
#
# COMPACT_ATOMS: atom_id res chain seq x y z
N MET A 1 -5.92 -19.84 -17.28
CA MET A 1 -5.19 -18.59 -17.02
C MET A 1 -4.04 -18.47 -18.01
N GLN A 2 -4.16 -17.56 -18.98
CA GLN A 2 -3.05 -17.25 -19.88
C GLN A 2 -2.04 -16.32 -19.20
N LYS A 3 -0.74 -16.48 -19.51
CA LYS A 3 0.36 -15.71 -18.89
C LYS A 3 0.42 -14.24 -19.34
N ASN A 4 -0.20 -13.93 -20.47
CA ASN A 4 -0.30 -12.58 -21.06
C ASN A 4 -1.53 -11.80 -20.56
N GLY A 5 -2.26 -12.32 -19.56
CA GLY A 5 -3.48 -11.73 -19.02
C GLY A 5 -4.71 -12.57 -19.32
N ASP A 6 -5.66 -12.58 -18.40
CA ASP A 6 -6.89 -13.37 -18.50
C ASP A 6 -8.02 -12.73 -17.68
N THR A 7 -9.27 -13.14 -17.92
CA THR A 7 -10.41 -12.81 -17.05
C THR A 7 -10.77 -14.01 -16.20
N LEU A 8 -10.73 -13.85 -14.87
CA LEU A 8 -11.16 -14.88 -13.93
C LEU A 8 -12.62 -14.65 -13.53
N SER A 9 -13.41 -15.72 -13.50
CA SER A 9 -14.81 -15.70 -13.03
C SER A 9 -14.96 -16.13 -11.57
N GLY A 10 -13.86 -16.46 -10.89
CA GLY A 10 -13.81 -16.87 -9.48
C GLY A 10 -12.68 -16.17 -8.72
N GLY A 11 -12.64 -16.39 -7.40
CA GLY A 11 -11.60 -15.85 -6.52
C GLY A 11 -10.25 -16.56 -6.67
N LEU A 12 -9.20 -15.91 -6.21
CA LEU A 12 -7.85 -16.48 -6.08
C LEU A 12 -7.46 -16.45 -4.60
N THR A 13 -6.97 -17.59 -4.10
CA THR A 13 -6.48 -17.74 -2.72
C THR A 13 -5.03 -18.17 -2.75
N PHE A 14 -4.19 -17.51 -1.96
CA PHE A 14 -2.83 -17.92 -1.67
C PHE A 14 -2.83 -18.66 -0.33
N GLU A 15 -2.40 -19.92 -0.33
CA GLU A 15 -2.50 -20.81 0.84
C GLU A 15 -1.23 -20.81 1.72
N ASN A 16 -0.25 -19.99 1.36
CA ASN A 16 1.04 -19.87 2.02
C ASN A 16 1.55 -18.44 1.93
N ASP A 17 2.76 -18.19 2.45
CA ASP A 17 3.44 -16.89 2.38
C ASP A 17 3.89 -16.58 0.94
N SER A 18 2.90 -16.21 0.13
CA SER A 18 3.02 -15.82 -1.26
C SER A 18 2.79 -14.32 -1.41
N ILE A 19 3.46 -13.74 -2.41
CA ILE A 19 3.41 -12.31 -2.68
C ILE A 19 2.86 -12.08 -4.09
N LEU A 20 1.91 -11.15 -4.21
CA LEU A 20 1.53 -10.58 -5.49
C LEU A 20 2.42 -9.38 -5.79
N ALA A 21 3.15 -9.40 -6.91
CA ALA A 21 4.15 -8.39 -7.23
C ALA A 21 4.05 -7.86 -8.67
N TRP A 22 4.25 -6.56 -8.82
CA TRP A 22 4.63 -5.92 -10.07
C TRP A 22 6.11 -5.59 -9.98
N ILE A 23 6.94 -6.23 -10.81
CA ILE A 23 8.39 -6.04 -10.83
C ILE A 23 8.79 -5.53 -12.20
N ARG A 24 9.41 -4.35 -12.26
CA ARG A 24 9.78 -3.69 -13.51
C ARG A 24 10.96 -2.78 -13.28
N ASN A 25 11.89 -2.75 -14.24
CA ASN A 25 12.98 -1.77 -14.23
C ASN A 25 13.80 -1.79 -12.92
N THR A 26 13.99 -2.97 -12.31
CA THR A 26 14.57 -3.20 -10.96
C THR A 26 13.73 -2.73 -9.77
N ASP A 27 12.65 -1.98 -10.00
CA ASP A 27 11.72 -1.52 -8.97
C ASP A 27 10.55 -2.50 -8.77
N TRP A 28 9.80 -2.33 -7.68
CA TRP A 28 8.63 -3.16 -7.38
C TRP A 28 7.50 -2.46 -6.64
N ALA A 29 6.31 -3.05 -6.77
CA ALA A 29 5.18 -2.87 -5.87
C ALA A 29 4.64 -4.25 -5.48
N LYS A 30 4.45 -4.51 -4.19
CA LYS A 30 4.11 -5.83 -3.65
C LYS A 30 2.94 -5.75 -2.66
N ILE A 31 2.20 -6.85 -2.59
CA ILE A 31 1.15 -7.11 -1.61
C ILE A 31 1.38 -8.49 -1.02
N GLY A 32 1.37 -8.60 0.31
CA GLY A 32 1.49 -9.86 1.01
C GLY A 32 0.78 -9.85 2.37
N PHE A 33 0.84 -10.97 3.07
CA PHE A 33 0.21 -11.16 4.37
C PHE A 33 1.18 -11.89 5.30
N LYS A 34 1.63 -11.20 6.35
CA LYS A 34 2.51 -11.78 7.38
C LYS A 34 1.64 -12.46 8.44
N ASN A 35 1.85 -13.76 8.64
CA ASN A 35 1.23 -14.53 9.70
C ASN A 35 2.05 -15.81 9.95
N ASP A 36 2.65 -15.94 11.12
CA ASP A 36 3.47 -17.11 11.46
C ASP A 36 2.63 -18.27 12.04
N ALA A 37 1.54 -17.93 12.73
CA ALA A 37 0.57 -18.83 13.32
C ALA A 37 -0.72 -18.09 13.70
N ASP A 38 -1.77 -18.83 14.05
CA ASP A 38 -3.03 -18.25 14.57
C ASP A 38 -2.83 -17.40 15.84
N GLY A 39 -1.84 -17.76 16.66
CA GLY A 39 -1.45 -17.01 17.87
C GLY A 39 -0.46 -15.87 17.62
N ASP A 40 -0.19 -15.51 16.37
CA ASP A 40 0.72 -14.42 16.01
C ASP A 40 0.14 -13.06 16.47
N THR A 41 0.85 -12.39 17.37
CA THR A 41 0.43 -11.11 17.93
C THR A 41 0.73 -9.93 17.01
N ASP A 42 1.46 -10.14 15.91
CA ASP A 42 1.84 -9.11 14.94
C ASP A 42 1.60 -9.62 13.50
N SER A 43 0.34 -9.96 13.22
CA SER A 43 -0.11 -10.36 11.89
C SER A 43 -0.75 -9.20 11.14
N TYR A 44 -0.33 -8.97 9.89
CA TYR A 44 -0.78 -7.83 9.09
C TYR A 44 -0.72 -8.10 7.59
N MET A 45 -1.65 -7.49 6.87
CA MET A 45 -1.52 -7.29 5.42
C MET A 45 -0.60 -6.11 5.19
N TRP A 46 0.37 -6.27 4.29
CA TRP A 46 1.33 -5.22 3.99
C TRP A 46 1.32 -4.87 2.49
N PHE A 47 1.69 -3.61 2.24
CA PHE A 47 1.89 -3.04 0.92
C PHE A 47 3.31 -2.45 0.90
N GLU A 48 4.09 -2.76 -0.13
CA GLU A 48 5.50 -2.33 -0.21
C GLU A 48 5.82 -1.79 -1.61
N THR A 49 6.63 -0.73 -1.67
CA THR A 49 7.27 -0.23 -2.89
C THR A 49 8.78 -0.09 -2.69
N GLY A 50 9.56 -0.23 -3.76
CA GLY A 50 11.02 -0.11 -3.70
C GLY A 50 11.67 -0.10 -5.10
N ASP A 51 12.98 0.07 -5.23
CA ASP A 51 13.98 0.05 -4.15
C ASP A 51 14.59 1.40 -3.77
N ASN A 52 14.28 2.46 -4.54
CA ASN A 52 15.03 3.71 -4.44
C ASN A 52 14.54 4.60 -3.28
N GLY A 53 13.47 4.20 -2.59
CA GLY A 53 12.88 4.96 -1.47
C GLY A 53 12.05 6.16 -1.93
N ASN A 54 11.86 6.33 -3.24
CA ASN A 54 11.04 7.38 -3.82
C ASN A 54 9.76 6.83 -4.50
N GLU A 55 9.64 5.51 -4.63
CA GLU A 55 8.40 4.85 -4.98
C GLU A 55 7.39 5.07 -3.85
N TYR A 56 6.12 5.28 -4.21
CA TYR A 56 5.13 5.75 -3.26
C TYR A 56 3.73 5.25 -3.61
N PHE A 57 2.82 5.31 -2.63
CA PHE A 57 1.44 4.90 -2.81
C PHE A 57 0.58 6.08 -3.26
N LYS A 58 -0.34 5.84 -4.21
CA LYS A 58 -1.28 6.83 -4.71
C LYS A 58 -2.68 6.25 -4.78
N TRP A 59 -3.64 6.94 -4.16
CA TRP A 59 -5.07 6.65 -4.29
C TRP A 59 -5.72 7.68 -5.20
N ARG A 60 -6.46 7.21 -6.20
CA ARG A 60 -7.16 8.04 -7.18
C ARG A 60 -8.53 7.47 -7.52
N SER A 61 -9.46 8.34 -7.87
CA SER A 61 -10.75 7.96 -8.43
C SER A 61 -10.88 8.48 -9.86
N ARG A 62 -11.66 7.79 -10.68
CA ARG A 62 -11.94 8.17 -12.07
C ARG A 62 -13.44 8.28 -12.28
N GLN A 63 -13.88 9.44 -12.75
CA GLN A 63 -15.24 9.69 -13.20
C GLN A 63 -15.20 10.05 -14.69
N SER A 64 -15.72 9.16 -15.55
CA SER A 64 -15.58 9.29 -17.00
C SER A 64 -14.10 9.44 -17.42
N THR A 65 -13.73 10.56 -18.03
CA THR A 65 -12.37 10.87 -18.46
C THR A 65 -11.55 11.61 -17.40
N THR A 66 -12.19 12.12 -16.34
CA THR A 66 -11.52 12.88 -15.28
C THR A 66 -10.96 11.94 -14.24
N THR A 67 -9.67 12.11 -13.92
CA THR A 67 -8.99 11.42 -12.82
C THR A 67 -8.71 12.43 -11.72
N LYS A 68 -9.01 12.08 -10.47
CA LYS A 68 -8.70 12.89 -9.29
C LYS A 68 -7.85 12.08 -8.33
N ASP A 69 -6.67 12.60 -8.02
CA ASP A 69 -5.84 12.08 -6.94
C ASP A 69 -6.45 12.50 -5.59
N LEU A 70 -6.51 11.54 -4.67
CA LEU A 70 -7.17 11.70 -3.37
C LEU A 70 -6.15 11.75 -2.23
N MET A 71 -5.08 10.94 -2.34
CA MET A 71 -4.07 10.78 -1.31
C MET A 71 -2.77 10.24 -1.90
N THR A 72 -1.65 10.62 -1.30
CA THR A 72 -0.35 9.97 -1.54
C THR A 72 0.34 9.68 -0.22
N LEU A 73 0.98 8.51 -0.10
CA LEU A 73 1.87 8.19 1.01
C LEU A 73 3.28 8.00 0.44
N LYS A 74 4.16 8.94 0.77
CA LYS A 74 5.60 8.92 0.43
C LYS A 74 6.41 8.56 1.66
N TRP A 75 7.73 8.47 1.49
CA TRP A 75 8.69 8.19 2.56
C TRP A 75 8.53 9.10 3.80
N ASP A 76 8.27 10.38 3.57
CA ASP A 76 8.30 11.43 4.60
C ASP A 76 6.92 12.00 4.96
N ALA A 77 5.90 11.74 4.14
CA ALA A 77 4.61 12.40 4.30
C ALA A 77 3.42 11.60 3.76
N LEU A 78 2.34 11.61 4.53
CA LEU A 78 0.99 11.33 4.06
C LEU A 78 0.33 12.63 3.61
N ASN A 79 0.12 12.79 2.31
CA ASN A 79 -0.60 13.94 1.75
C ASN A 79 -2.06 13.58 1.49
N ILE A 80 -2.98 14.29 2.13
CA ILE A 80 -4.42 14.17 1.89
C ILE A 80 -4.84 15.34 0.99
N LEU A 81 -5.28 15.03 -0.23
CA LEU A 81 -5.61 16.04 -1.27
C LEU A 81 -7.10 16.42 -1.26
N VAL A 82 -7.81 15.96 -0.25
CA VAL A 82 -9.24 16.16 0.01
C VAL A 82 -9.44 16.41 1.51
N ASN A 83 -10.68 16.59 1.94
CA ASN A 83 -10.97 16.73 3.37
C ASN A 83 -10.65 15.43 4.13
N ALA A 84 -9.92 15.54 5.23
CA ALA A 84 -9.76 14.48 6.21
C ALA A 84 -10.83 14.64 7.29
N VAL A 85 -11.78 13.72 7.37
CA VAL A 85 -12.80 13.69 8.43
C VAL A 85 -12.37 12.67 9.47
N ILE A 86 -12.07 13.13 10.68
CA ILE A 86 -11.63 12.29 11.81
C ILE A 86 -12.74 12.34 12.88
N ASN A 87 -13.43 11.22 13.08
CA ASN A 87 -14.56 11.12 14.02
C ASN A 87 -14.12 10.97 15.49
N GLY A 88 -12.82 10.83 15.74
CA GLY A 88 -12.22 10.73 17.07
C GLY A 88 -11.24 11.86 17.34
N SER A 89 -10.33 11.65 18.29
CA SER A 89 -9.26 12.60 18.58
C SER A 89 -8.11 12.44 17.58
N LEU A 90 -7.56 13.55 17.12
CA LEU A 90 -6.30 13.58 16.37
C LEU A 90 -5.13 13.67 17.35
N GLY A 91 -4.34 12.60 17.43
CA GLY A 91 -3.02 12.65 18.06
C GLY A 91 -1.99 13.17 17.06
N VAL A 92 -1.29 14.25 17.39
CA VAL A 92 -0.16 14.77 16.60
C VAL A 92 1.12 14.47 17.37
N GLY A 93 1.91 13.54 16.84
CA GLY A 93 3.27 13.26 17.29
C GLY A 93 4.29 13.80 16.29
N TYR A 94 5.50 14.03 16.75
CA TYR A 94 6.65 14.38 15.92
C TYR A 94 7.82 13.48 16.35
N ASP A 95 8.58 12.95 15.40
CA ASP A 95 9.84 12.26 15.68
C ASP A 95 10.94 13.33 15.81
N GLU A 96 11.21 13.83 17.02
CA GLU A 96 12.42 14.62 17.23
C GLU A 96 13.62 13.68 17.38
N CYS A 97 14.51 13.64 16.39
CA CYS A 97 15.91 13.41 16.70
C CYS A 97 16.51 14.74 17.15
N VAL A 98 16.26 15.15 18.40
CA VAL A 98 17.04 16.24 19.01
C VAL A 98 18.44 15.70 19.29
N ARG A 99 19.37 15.92 18.36
CA ARG A 99 20.81 15.87 18.68
C ARG A 99 21.25 17.30 19.01
N TRP A 100 21.44 17.56 20.30
CA TRP A 100 22.35 18.60 20.77
C TRP A 100 23.78 18.07 20.70
#